data_AF-A0A091R132-F1
#
_entry.id   AF-A0A091R132-F1
#
_cell.length_a   1.000
_cell.length_b   1.000
_cell.length_c   1.000
_cell.angle_alpha   90.00
_cell.angle_beta   90.00
_cell.angle_gamma   90.00
#
_symmetry.space_group_name_H-M   'P 1'
#
loop_
_entity.id
_entity.type
_entity.pdbx_description
1 polymer ?
#
loop_
_entity_poly.entity_id
_entity_poly.type
_entity_poly.pdbx_seq_one_letter_code
_entity_poly.pdbx_strand_id
1 'polypeptide(L)'
;FHHSFGPYVSFAVALHLKEKYGLEPIHLFVSGGHAPNIMFLDVKRMPIHDAEGEEVLKHIQMLEGTSEILQNENIKKRLILTFREDHRILQAFSFETTEKNFPFSCDITCFNVAEDKPYDLEAWQDLTSGETSFYKLPRGHFYLLEPSNEIVLAKHITKCIENAAL
;
A
#
# COMPACT_ATOMS: atom_id res chain seq x y z
N PHE A 1 5.13 -6.94 -5.18
CA PHE A 1 4.41 -6.97 -3.90
C PHE A 1 4.99 -5.90 -3.02
N HIS A 2 4.16 -5.07 -2.38
CA HIS A 2 4.60 -4.11 -1.37
C HIS A 2 3.49 -3.85 -0.33
N HIS A 3 3.88 -3.39 0.87
CA HIS A 3 2.99 -3.14 2.00
C HIS A 3 2.97 -1.66 2.44
N SER A 4 1.85 -1.21 3.04
CA SER A 4 1.66 0.13 3.63
C SER A 4 1.80 1.28 2.62
N PHE A 5 2.95 1.97 2.59
CA PHE A 5 3.29 2.97 1.58
C PHE A 5 3.59 2.34 0.21
N GLY A 6 4.13 1.13 0.21
CA GLY A 6 4.66 0.56 -1.00
C GLY A 6 3.64 0.19 -2.11
N PRO A 7 2.33 -0.04 -1.87
CA PRO A 7 1.32 -0.10 -2.93
C PRO A 7 1.34 1.11 -3.88
N TYR A 8 1.55 2.33 -3.37
CA TYR A 8 1.63 3.53 -4.20
C TYR A 8 2.90 3.53 -5.07
N VAL A 9 4.02 3.06 -4.52
CA VAL A 9 5.27 2.86 -5.28
C VAL A 9 5.07 1.79 -6.36
N SER A 10 4.46 0.66 -6.00
CA SER A 10 4.14 -0.43 -6.92
C SER A 10 3.28 0.05 -8.08
N PHE A 11 2.24 0.82 -7.78
CA PHE A 11 1.37 1.45 -8.77
C PHE A 11 2.15 2.41 -9.66
N ALA A 12 2.91 3.35 -9.09
CA ALA A 12 3.67 4.35 -9.85
C ALA A 12 4.71 3.71 -10.78
N VAL A 13 5.41 2.68 -10.31
CA VAL A 13 6.39 1.92 -11.11
C VAL A 13 5.68 1.19 -12.25
N ALA A 14 4.58 0.48 -11.96
CA ALA A 14 3.83 -0.24 -12.99
C ALA A 14 3.24 0.71 -14.04
N LEU A 15 2.68 1.85 -13.62
CA LEU A 15 2.14 2.88 -14.49
C LEU A 15 3.24 3.45 -15.39
N HIS A 16 4.39 3.81 -14.82
CA HIS A 16 5.53 4.32 -15.59
C HIS A 16 6.04 3.31 -16.62
N LEU A 17 6.11 2.03 -16.25
CA LEU A 17 6.53 0.97 -17.18
C LEU A 17 5.55 0.82 -18.35
N LYS A 18 4.25 0.93 -18.08
CA LYS A 18 3.21 0.84 -19.11
C LYS A 18 3.23 2.04 -20.04
N GLU A 19 3.25 3.24 -19.50
CA GLU A 19 3.24 4.48 -20.31
C GLU A 19 4.48 4.62 -21.18
N LYS A 20 5.66 4.28 -20.63
CA LYS A 20 6.93 4.51 -21.32
C LYS A 20 7.36 3.36 -22.21
N TYR A 21 7.01 2.12 -21.86
CA TYR A 21 7.51 0.92 -22.53
C TYR A 21 6.41 -0.05 -22.97
N GLY A 22 5.14 0.23 -22.68
CA GLY A 22 4.04 -0.70 -22.97
C GLY A 22 4.10 -2.00 -22.14
N LEU A 23 4.83 -1.99 -21.02
CA LEU A 23 5.04 -3.16 -20.17
C LEU A 23 4.15 -3.10 -18.94
N GLU A 24 3.57 -4.23 -18.57
CA GLU A 24 2.71 -4.35 -17.40
C GLU A 24 3.16 -5.55 -16.55
N PRO A 25 3.03 -5.50 -15.20
CA PRO A 25 3.20 -6.70 -14.40
C PRO A 25 2.21 -7.79 -14.82
N ILE A 26 2.62 -9.05 -14.69
CA ILE A 26 1.70 -10.20 -14.86
C ILE A 26 0.59 -10.22 -13.80
N HIS A 27 0.89 -9.67 -12.61
CA HIS A 27 -0.02 -9.58 -11.48
C HIS A 27 0.48 -8.48 -10.53
N LEU A 28 -0.42 -7.62 -10.06
CA LEU A 28 -0.10 -6.59 -9.08
C LEU A 28 -0.59 -7.02 -7.69
N PHE A 29 0.34 -7.24 -6.75
CA PHE A 29 0.01 -7.54 -5.35
C PHE A 29 0.23 -6.33 -4.46
N VAL A 30 -0.82 -5.91 -3.77
CA VAL A 30 -0.82 -4.76 -2.85
C VAL A 30 -1.29 -5.17 -1.46
N SER A 31 -0.80 -4.50 -0.43
CA SER A 31 -0.98 -4.92 0.95
C SER A 31 -1.10 -3.71 1.87
N GLY A 32 -2.19 -3.61 2.64
CA GLY A 32 -2.38 -2.57 3.67
C GLY A 32 -2.34 -1.12 3.15
N GLY A 33 -2.96 -0.82 2.01
CA GLY A 33 -2.99 0.54 1.46
C GLY A 33 -4.23 0.81 0.61
N HIS A 34 -4.69 2.08 0.62
CA HIS A 34 -5.78 2.54 -0.24
C HIS A 34 -5.39 2.50 -1.72
N ALA A 35 -6.40 2.38 -2.59
CA ALA A 35 -6.18 2.59 -4.00
C ALA A 35 -5.82 4.06 -4.28
N PRO A 36 -4.83 4.34 -5.15
CA PRO A 36 -4.36 5.70 -5.42
C PRO A 36 -5.43 6.69 -5.90
N ASN A 37 -6.47 6.22 -6.61
CA ASN A 37 -7.60 7.02 -7.13
C ASN A 37 -8.51 7.56 -6.02
N ILE A 38 -8.60 6.87 -4.89
CA ILE A 38 -9.42 7.29 -3.74
C ILE A 38 -8.59 7.65 -2.52
N MET A 39 -7.26 7.78 -2.69
CA MET A 39 -6.31 8.07 -1.62
C MET A 39 -6.93 9.15 -0.73
N PHE A 40 -7.24 8.75 0.50
CA PHE A 40 -8.19 9.47 1.35
C PHE A 40 -7.74 10.92 1.50
N LEU A 41 -8.70 11.84 1.43
CA LEU A 41 -8.47 13.27 1.65
C LEU A 41 -7.68 13.52 2.94
N ASP A 42 -7.83 12.65 3.94
CA ASP A 42 -7.14 12.78 5.21
C ASP A 42 -5.62 12.57 5.05
N VAL A 43 -5.15 11.53 4.35
CA VAL A 43 -3.70 11.36 4.06
C VAL A 43 -3.18 12.56 3.29
N LYS A 44 -3.91 13.04 2.27
CA LYS A 44 -3.46 14.24 1.55
C LYS A 44 -3.47 15.52 2.38
N ARG A 45 -4.39 15.65 3.35
CA ARG A 45 -4.59 16.87 4.16
C ARG A 45 -3.84 16.88 5.49
N MET A 46 -3.29 15.75 5.92
CA MET A 46 -2.54 15.69 7.17
C MET A 46 -1.28 16.56 7.11
N PRO A 47 -1.13 17.56 7.99
CA PRO A 47 0.02 18.46 8.00
C PRO A 47 1.24 17.80 8.64
N ILE A 48 1.57 16.55 8.28
CA ILE A 48 2.66 15.75 8.88
C ILE A 48 4.03 16.42 8.73
N HIS A 49 4.22 17.22 7.67
CA HIS A 49 5.46 17.96 7.45
C HIS A 49 5.75 18.96 8.57
N ASP A 50 4.71 19.70 8.99
CA ASP A 50 4.81 20.76 10.00
C ASP A 50 4.44 20.27 11.42
N ALA A 51 3.84 19.08 11.53
CA ALA A 51 3.44 18.49 12.79
C ALA A 51 4.64 18.24 13.71
N GLU A 52 4.45 18.38 15.02
CA GLU A 52 5.50 18.11 16.00
C GLU A 52 5.93 16.64 15.96
N GLY A 53 7.18 16.34 16.32
CA GLY A 53 7.71 14.98 16.23
C GLY A 53 6.88 13.94 17.00
N GLU A 54 6.32 14.34 18.15
CA GLU A 54 5.45 13.50 18.97
C GLU A 54 4.10 13.22 18.29
N GLU A 55 3.57 14.16 17.52
CA GLU A 55 2.36 13.94 16.73
C GLU A 55 2.62 12.95 15.61
N VAL A 56 3.77 13.07 14.92
CA VAL A 56 4.19 12.08 13.91
C VAL A 56 4.30 10.69 14.54
N LEU A 57 4.90 10.58 15.73
CA LEU A 57 5.01 9.31 16.44
C LEU A 57 3.66 8.70 16.82
N LYS A 58 2.66 9.51 17.21
CA LYS A 58 1.30 9.03 17.46
C LYS A 58 0.66 8.44 16.21
N HIS A 59 0.87 9.06 15.05
CA HIS A 59 0.38 8.52 13.77
C HIS A 59 1.08 7.22 13.40
N ILE A 60 2.40 7.16 13.57
CA ILE A 60 3.17 5.94 13.41
C ILE A 60 2.62 4.86 14.35
N GLN A 61 2.43 5.13 15.65
CA GLN A 61 1.88 4.16 16.61
C GLN A 61 0.49 3.66 16.22
N MET A 62 -0.38 4.54 15.75
CA MET A 62 -1.74 4.19 15.29
C MET A 62 -1.70 3.25 14.07
N LEU A 63 -0.74 3.45 13.16
CA LEU A 63 -0.57 2.61 11.97
C LEU A 63 0.21 1.33 12.26
N GLU A 64 1.22 1.39 13.12
CA GLU A 64 2.28 0.40 13.21
C GLU A 64 2.19 -0.50 14.47
N GLY A 65 1.44 -0.09 15.49
CA GLY A 65 1.33 -0.83 16.75
C GLY A 65 2.66 -1.04 17.51
N THR A 66 3.76 -0.41 17.08
CA THR A 66 5.12 -0.68 17.56
C THR A 66 5.49 0.18 18.76
N SER A 67 5.36 -0.38 19.97
CA SER A 67 5.77 0.28 21.21
C SER A 67 7.28 0.13 21.52
N GLU A 68 7.92 -0.96 21.08
CA GLU A 68 9.30 -1.30 21.44
C GLU A 68 10.35 -0.50 20.66
N ILE A 69 10.09 -0.23 19.38
CA ILE A 69 10.98 0.56 18.50
C ILE A 69 11.08 2.01 18.98
N LEU A 70 10.04 2.48 19.67
CA LEU A 70 9.94 3.80 20.26
C LEU A 70 10.63 3.91 21.64
N GLN A 71 11.50 2.98 22.00
CA GLN A 71 12.34 3.14 23.19
C GLN A 71 13.72 3.76 22.87
N ASN A 72 14.10 3.82 21.58
CA ASN A 72 15.39 4.37 21.17
C ASN A 72 15.23 5.72 20.45
N GLU A 73 15.76 6.79 21.07
CA GLU A 73 15.66 8.16 20.55
C GLU A 73 16.30 8.37 19.17
N ASN A 74 17.38 7.66 18.85
CA ASN A 74 18.00 7.76 17.52
C ASN A 74 17.12 7.10 16.45
N ILE A 75 16.42 6.01 16.81
CA ILE A 75 15.49 5.34 15.90
C ILE A 75 14.25 6.20 15.69
N LYS A 76 13.66 6.76 16.76
CA LYS A 76 12.53 7.71 16.67
C LYS A 76 12.80 8.84 15.69
N LYS A 77 13.94 9.54 15.86
CA LYS A 77 14.30 10.67 15.00
C LYS A 77 14.38 10.26 13.53
N ARG A 78 14.94 9.09 13.24
CA ARG A 78 15.02 8.57 11.86
C ARG A 78 13.64 8.20 11.32
N LEU A 79 12.82 7.52 12.11
CA LEU A 79 11.46 7.14 11.72
C LEU A 79 10.59 8.37 11.42
N ILE A 80 10.62 9.39 12.27
CA ILE A 80 9.90 10.65 12.04
C ILE A 80 10.32 11.28 10.70
N LEU A 81 11.63 11.34 10.44
CA LEU A 81 12.15 11.91 9.19
C LEU A 81 11.72 11.09 7.97
N THR A 82 11.88 9.77 8.01
CA THR A 82 11.46 8.88 6.92
C THR A 82 9.96 9.01 6.66
N PHE A 83 9.14 8.94 7.71
CA PHE A 83 7.70 9.03 7.60
C PHE A 83 7.24 10.38 7.01
N ARG A 84 7.89 11.49 7.38
CA ARG A 84 7.61 12.80 6.79
C ARG A 84 7.90 12.84 5.29
N GLU A 85 9.04 12.30 4.85
CA GLU A 85 9.39 12.29 3.43
C GLU A 85 8.49 11.36 2.61
N ASP A 86 8.18 10.17 3.13
CA ASP A 86 7.24 9.25 2.48
C ASP A 86 5.86 9.90 2.33
N HIS A 87 5.39 10.58 3.37
CA HIS A 87 4.13 11.31 3.34
C HIS A 87 4.15 12.47 2.34
N ARG A 88 5.27 13.21 2.25
CA ARG A 88 5.45 14.29 1.26
C ARG A 88 5.34 13.76 -0.17
N ILE A 89 5.88 12.57 -0.43
CA ILE A 89 5.74 11.90 -1.73
C ILE A 89 4.26 11.56 -1.99
N LEU A 90 3.53 11.01 -1.01
CA LEU A 90 2.10 10.70 -1.17
C LEU A 90 1.25 11.95 -1.43
N GLN A 91 1.53 13.05 -0.74
CA GLN A 91 0.80 14.31 -0.92
C GLN A 91 0.99 14.88 -2.32
N ALA A 92 2.20 14.79 -2.86
CA ALA A 92 2.50 15.21 -4.23
C ALA A 92 2.02 14.20 -5.29
N PHE A 93 1.71 12.96 -4.89
CA PHE A 93 1.31 11.92 -5.82
C PHE A 93 -0.05 12.24 -6.46
N SER A 94 -0.02 12.35 -7.79
CA SER A 94 -1.20 12.49 -8.64
C SER A 94 -0.94 11.77 -9.95
N PHE A 95 -2.00 11.24 -10.55
CA PHE A 95 -1.98 10.61 -11.85
C PHE A 95 -3.31 10.92 -12.55
N GLU A 96 -3.28 10.98 -13.87
CA GLU A 96 -4.49 11.24 -14.66
C GLU A 96 -5.20 9.93 -14.96
N THR A 97 -6.40 9.75 -14.41
CA THR A 97 -7.34 8.75 -14.92
C THR A 97 -8.18 9.41 -16.00
N THR A 98 -7.96 9.04 -17.27
CA THR A 98 -9.00 9.36 -18.27
C THR A 98 -10.24 8.54 -17.91
N GLU A 99 -11.42 9.16 -17.89
CA GLU A 99 -12.70 8.56 -17.43
C GLU A 99 -13.11 7.24 -18.11
N LYS A 100 -12.34 6.75 -19.09
CA LYS A 100 -12.68 5.59 -19.93
C LYS A 100 -11.64 4.47 -19.97
N ASN A 101 -10.47 4.61 -19.36
CA ASN A 101 -9.44 3.57 -19.42
C ASN A 101 -8.92 3.18 -18.03
N PHE A 102 -9.02 1.89 -17.73
CA PHE A 102 -8.29 1.28 -16.62
C PHE A 102 -6.77 1.45 -16.86
N PRO A 103 -6.01 1.94 -15.87
CA PRO A 103 -4.56 1.99 -15.92
C PRO A 103 -3.92 0.64 -16.24
N PHE A 104 -4.51 -0.45 -15.77
CA PHE A 104 -3.99 -1.82 -15.91
C PHE A 104 -5.01 -2.75 -16.58
N SER A 105 -4.51 -3.87 -17.08
CA SER A 105 -5.24 -5.03 -17.55
C SER A 105 -4.86 -6.32 -16.81
N CYS A 106 -3.79 -6.30 -16.00
CA CYS A 106 -3.36 -7.41 -15.17
C CYS A 106 -4.27 -7.58 -13.95
N ASP A 107 -4.28 -8.78 -13.39
CA ASP A 107 -5.00 -9.05 -12.16
C ASP A 107 -4.38 -8.30 -10.98
N ILE A 108 -5.23 -7.89 -10.03
CA ILE A 108 -4.80 -7.21 -8.79
C ILE A 108 -5.25 -8.03 -7.58
N THR A 109 -4.30 -8.41 -6.73
CA THR A 109 -4.63 -9.01 -5.42
C THR A 109 -4.31 -8.02 -4.30
N CYS A 110 -5.32 -7.74 -3.49
CA CYS A 110 -5.25 -6.85 -2.34
C CYS A 110 -5.30 -7.66 -1.03
N PHE A 111 -4.27 -7.52 -0.21
CA PHE A 111 -4.24 -8.05 1.16
C PHE A 111 -4.50 -6.92 2.16
N ASN A 112 -5.25 -7.21 3.22
CA ASN A 112 -5.54 -6.26 4.28
C ASN A 112 -5.82 -6.95 5.63
N VAL A 113 -5.96 -6.16 6.69
CA VAL A 113 -6.38 -6.60 8.02
C VAL A 113 -7.88 -6.95 8.06
N ALA A 114 -8.22 -7.96 8.87
CA ALA A 114 -9.60 -8.35 9.14
C ALA A 114 -10.26 -7.49 10.22
N GLU A 115 -9.46 -7.05 11.18
CA GLU A 115 -9.86 -6.17 12.27
C GLU A 115 -9.68 -4.71 11.82
N ASP A 116 -10.75 -3.93 11.93
CA ASP A 116 -10.93 -2.59 11.39
C ASP A 116 -11.07 -2.46 9.86
N LYS A 117 -12.03 -1.64 9.44
CA LYS A 117 -12.22 -1.17 8.06
C LYS A 117 -11.58 0.22 7.89
N PRO A 118 -10.24 0.37 7.73
CA PRO A 118 -9.69 1.67 7.36
C PRO A 118 -9.55 1.82 5.83
N TYR A 119 -9.31 0.74 5.08
CA TYR A 119 -9.01 0.81 3.65
C TYR A 119 -10.17 0.33 2.79
N ASP A 120 -10.68 1.22 1.92
CA ASP A 120 -11.56 0.84 0.82
C ASP A 120 -10.71 0.18 -0.27
N LEU A 121 -10.67 -1.15 -0.23
CA LEU A 121 -9.93 -1.94 -1.20
C LEU A 121 -10.68 -2.03 -2.53
N GLU A 122 -12.00 -1.85 -2.53
CA GLU A 122 -12.83 -2.04 -3.72
C GLU A 122 -12.46 -1.04 -4.81
N ALA A 123 -11.98 0.15 -4.44
CA ALA A 123 -11.46 1.12 -5.40
C ALA A 123 -10.22 0.67 -6.18
N TRP A 124 -9.53 -0.41 -5.78
CA TRP A 124 -8.50 -1.03 -6.63
C TRP A 124 -9.09 -1.68 -7.90
N GLN A 125 -10.38 -2.02 -7.89
CA GLN A 125 -11.11 -2.53 -9.07
C GLN A 125 -11.14 -1.50 -10.19
N ASP A 126 -11.26 -0.21 -9.83
CA ASP A 126 -11.29 0.88 -10.81
C ASP A 126 -9.93 1.11 -11.50
N LEU A 127 -8.88 0.40 -11.07
CA LEU A 127 -7.53 0.55 -11.60
C LEU A 127 -7.12 -0.54 -12.59
N THR A 128 -7.93 -1.57 -12.79
CA THR A 128 -7.64 -2.64 -13.75
C THR A 128 -8.87 -3.15 -14.48
N SER A 129 -8.70 -3.57 -15.73
CA SER A 129 -9.71 -4.39 -16.43
C SER A 129 -9.57 -5.89 -16.16
N GLY A 130 -8.53 -6.31 -15.42
CA GLY A 130 -8.31 -7.68 -14.99
C GLY A 130 -9.13 -8.05 -13.75
N GLU A 131 -8.96 -9.28 -13.27
CA GLU A 131 -9.67 -9.74 -12.08
C GLU A 131 -9.08 -9.12 -10.81
N THR A 132 -9.92 -8.94 -9.80
CA THR A 132 -9.48 -8.48 -8.48
C THR A 132 -9.83 -9.46 -7.39
N SER A 133 -8.90 -9.66 -6.46
CA SER A 133 -9.07 -10.55 -5.31
C SER A 133 -8.74 -9.84 -4.00
N PHE A 134 -9.58 -10.02 -2.99
CA PHE A 134 -9.46 -9.35 -1.69
C PHE A 134 -9.30 -10.36 -0.57
N TYR A 135 -8.22 -10.23 0.19
CA TYR A 135 -7.91 -11.10 1.32
C TYR A 135 -7.81 -10.29 2.61
N LYS A 136 -8.51 -10.75 3.63
CA LYS A 136 -8.44 -10.20 4.99
C LYS A 136 -7.77 -11.19 5.91
N LEU A 137 -6.73 -10.75 6.60
CA LEU A 137 -5.92 -11.57 7.47
C LEU A 137 -6.01 -11.06 8.91
N PRO A 138 -5.97 -11.95 9.91
CA PRO A 138 -6.03 -11.56 11.32
C PRO A 138 -4.76 -10.78 11.71
N ARG A 139 -4.85 -10.04 12.83
CA ARG A 139 -3.88 -9.06 13.37
C ARG A 139 -4.06 -7.64 12.82
N GLY A 140 -3.25 -6.71 13.35
CA GLY A 140 -3.16 -5.32 12.91
C GLY A 140 -2.32 -5.14 11.64
N HIS A 141 -1.99 -3.89 11.31
CA HIS A 141 -1.40 -3.47 10.03
C HIS A 141 -0.24 -4.34 9.55
N PHE A 142 0.68 -4.72 10.44
CA PHE A 142 1.79 -5.61 10.13
C PHE A 142 1.46 -7.11 10.19
N TYR A 143 0.24 -7.50 9.85
CA TYR A 143 -0.19 -8.90 9.81
C TYR A 143 0.75 -9.80 9.01
N LEU A 144 1.45 -9.26 8.00
CA LEU A 144 2.41 -10.01 7.19
C LEU A 144 3.63 -10.52 7.96
N LEU A 145 3.93 -9.95 9.14
CA LEU A 145 5.04 -10.38 9.99
C LEU A 145 4.67 -11.60 10.84
N GLU A 146 3.40 -11.98 10.91
CA GLU A 146 3.01 -13.25 11.51
C GLU A 146 3.42 -14.41 10.59
N PRO A 147 4.17 -15.41 11.07
CA PRO A 147 4.63 -16.52 10.24
C PRO A 147 3.47 -17.26 9.54
N SER A 148 2.32 -17.37 10.21
CA SER A 148 1.13 -18.01 9.63
C SER A 148 0.56 -17.22 8.45
N ASN A 149 0.50 -15.90 8.54
CA ASN A 149 0.05 -15.03 7.47
C ASN A 149 1.09 -14.98 6.34
N GLU A 150 2.38 -14.86 6.65
CA GLU A 150 3.47 -14.89 5.66
C GLU A 150 3.36 -16.12 4.74
N ILE A 151 3.15 -17.30 5.32
CA ILE A 151 2.96 -18.55 4.56
C ILE A 151 1.73 -18.46 3.65
N VAL A 152 0.63 -17.88 4.12
CA VAL A 152 -0.60 -17.70 3.33
C VAL A 152 -0.36 -16.76 2.16
N LEU A 153 0.28 -15.60 2.39
CA LEU A 153 0.64 -14.63 1.35
C LEU A 153 1.54 -15.29 0.30
N ALA A 154 2.64 -15.91 0.74
CA ALA A 154 3.61 -16.52 -0.17
C ALA A 154 2.96 -17.60 -1.04
N LYS A 155 2.17 -18.52 -0.44
CA LYS A 155 1.44 -19.55 -1.20
C LYS A 155 0.48 -18.96 -2.22
N HIS A 156 -0.24 -17.91 -1.84
CA HIS A 156 -1.19 -17.28 -2.74
C HIS A 156 -0.50 -16.56 -3.90
N ILE A 157 0.54 -15.78 -3.61
CA ILE A 157 1.36 -15.09 -4.62
C ILE A 157 1.97 -16.10 -5.60
N THR A 158 2.56 -17.19 -5.10
CA THR A 158 3.12 -18.25 -5.95
C THR A 158 2.07 -18.83 -6.88
N LYS A 159 0.89 -19.20 -6.34
CA LYS A 159 -0.20 -19.77 -7.15
C LYS A 159 -0.68 -18.81 -8.25
N CYS A 160 -0.82 -17.53 -7.94
CA CYS A 160 -1.22 -16.51 -8.93
C CYS A 160 -0.18 -16.37 -10.04
N ILE A 161 1.11 -16.31 -9.68
CA ILE A 161 2.20 -16.20 -10.66
C ILE A 161 2.28 -17.46 -11.55
N GLU A 162 2.14 -18.66 -10.97
CA GLU A 162 2.12 -19.92 -11.73
C GLU A 162 0.96 -19.99 -12.72
N ASN A 163 -0.22 -19.50 -12.33
CA ASN A 163 -1.39 -19.48 -13.21
C ASN A 163 -1.31 -18.42 -14.30
N ALA A 164 -0.66 -17.28 -14.04
CA ALA A 164 -0.51 -16.18 -15.01
C ALA A 164 0.56 -16.45 -16.08
N ALA A 165 1.43 -17.47 -15.86
CA ALA A 165 2.47 -17.87 -16.80
C ALA A 165 2.02 -18.95 -17.82
N LEU A 166 0.75 -19.37 -17.75
CA LEU A 166 0.11 -20.35 -18.63
C LEU A 166 -0.83 -19.67 -19.62
#